data_AF-A0A6F9E7C1-F1
#
_entry.id   AF-A0A6F9E7C1-F1
#
_cell.length_a   1.000
_cell.length_b   1.000
_cell.length_c   1.000
_cell.angle_alpha   90.00
_cell.angle_beta   90.00
_cell.angle_gamma   90.00
#
_symmetry.space_group_name_H-M   'P 1'
#
loop_
_entity.id
_entity.type
_entity.pdbx_description
1 polymer ?
#
loop_
_entity_poly.entity_id
_entity_poly.type
_entity_poly.pdbx_seq_one_letter_code
_entity_poly.pdbx_strand_id
1 'polypeptide(L)'
;MGTHGSNTSGWDGFHEGHTLQAAVEAYRDRYGCYPEAVLADKAYRNRENLRYCKQRGIRLSGPPLGRPSQADRAVQARLERQDAAERNAIEGKFGEGKRLYGLGLIRARLRTTSETVIALQLLVMNLERRLPILLCTFFGWLFRSGPLAVFADP
;
A
#
# COMPACT_ATOMS: atom_id res chain seq x y z
N MET A 1 -8.11 9.09 46.52
CA MET A 1 -8.89 9.81 45.50
C MET A 1 -7.95 10.78 44.80
N GLY A 2 -7.42 10.42 43.63
CA GLY A 2 -6.46 11.23 42.91
C GLY A 2 -6.58 10.91 41.43
N THR A 3 -7.34 11.72 40.70
CA THR A 3 -7.55 11.59 39.26
C THR A 3 -6.34 12.15 38.54
N HIS A 4 -5.40 11.29 38.16
CA HIS A 4 -4.40 11.62 37.14
C HIS A 4 -5.06 11.58 35.76
N GLY A 5 -5.70 12.69 35.39
CA GLY A 5 -6.03 12.98 34.00
C GLY A 5 -4.79 13.46 33.27
N SER A 6 -3.99 12.53 32.74
CA SER A 6 -2.95 12.84 31.78
C SER A 6 -3.59 13.13 30.42
N ASN A 7 -4.13 14.34 30.25
CA ASN A 7 -4.48 14.90 28.95
C ASN A 7 -3.21 15.36 28.24
N THR A 8 -2.51 14.42 27.61
CA THR A 8 -1.46 14.73 26.62
C THR A 8 -1.72 13.93 25.36
N SER A 9 -2.87 14.17 24.72
CA SER A 9 -3.08 13.80 23.32
C SER A 9 -2.59 14.94 22.44
N GLY A 10 -1.32 15.30 22.63
CA GLY A 10 -0.59 16.09 21.66
C GLY A 10 -0.39 15.20 20.45
N TRP A 11 -0.92 15.62 19.31
CA TRP A 11 -0.53 15.12 18.01
C TRP A 11 0.93 15.54 17.78
N ASP A 12 1.85 14.91 18.51
CA ASP A 12 3.29 15.17 18.41
C ASP A 12 3.68 15.07 16.94
N GLY A 13 4.37 16.10 16.46
CA GLY A 13 4.59 16.38 15.04
C GLY A 13 4.90 15.11 14.26
N PHE A 14 3.98 14.71 13.39
CA PHE A 14 4.12 13.51 12.57
C PHE A 14 5.26 13.74 11.58
N HIS A 15 6.48 13.38 11.98
CA HIS A 15 7.63 13.38 11.08
C HIS A 15 7.49 12.17 10.14
N GLU A 16 6.73 12.35 9.06
CA GLU A 16 6.46 11.34 8.01
C GLU A 16 7.73 10.60 7.56
N GLY A 17 8.89 11.25 7.60
CA GLY A 17 10.18 10.64 7.26
C GLY A 17 10.58 9.41 8.08
N HIS A 18 10.09 9.25 9.32
CA HIS A 18 10.49 8.13 10.20
C HIS A 18 9.65 6.86 10.03
N THR A 19 8.52 6.90 9.33
CA THR A 19 7.64 5.73 9.19
C THR A 19 8.16 4.71 8.17
N LEU A 20 9.05 5.11 7.25
CA LEU A 20 9.62 4.20 6.25
C LEU A 20 10.37 3.03 6.90
N GLN A 21 11.24 3.30 7.87
CA GLN A 21 12.02 2.24 8.51
C GLN A 21 11.10 1.27 9.25
N ALA A 22 10.14 1.80 10.01
CA ALA A 22 9.13 1.00 10.69
C ALA A 22 8.32 0.12 9.71
N ALA A 23 7.93 0.67 8.55
CA ALA A 23 7.22 -0.08 7.53
C ALA A 23 8.08 -1.20 6.92
N VAL A 24 9.37 -0.95 6.70
CA VAL A 24 10.32 -1.96 6.20
C VAL A 24 10.54 -3.08 7.23
N GLU A 25 10.73 -2.75 8.51
CA GLU A 25 10.89 -3.79 9.54
C GLU A 25 9.59 -4.58 9.74
N ALA A 26 8.41 -3.95 9.69
CA ALA A 26 7.13 -4.66 9.71
C ALA A 26 6.94 -5.59 8.51
N TYR A 27 7.45 -5.21 7.33
CA TYR A 27 7.50 -6.11 6.17
C TYR A 27 8.41 -7.30 6.46
N ARG A 28 9.61 -7.07 6.99
CA ARG A 28 10.55 -8.13 7.34
C ARG A 28 9.97 -9.10 8.35
N ASP A 29 9.32 -8.61 9.39
CA ASP A 29 8.71 -9.44 10.43
C ASP A 29 7.55 -10.28 9.86
N ARG A 30 6.84 -9.77 8.84
CA ARG A 30 5.75 -10.49 8.18
C ARG A 30 6.21 -11.54 7.16
N TYR A 31 7.25 -11.25 6.38
CA TYR A 31 7.67 -12.07 5.24
C TYR A 31 9.01 -12.80 5.45
N GLY A 32 9.72 -12.51 6.55
CA GLY A 32 11.01 -13.09 6.88
C GLY A 32 12.20 -12.50 6.12
N CYS A 33 11.98 -11.51 5.25
CA CYS A 33 13.02 -10.91 4.41
C CYS A 33 12.81 -9.40 4.21
N TYR A 34 13.90 -8.68 3.91
CA TYR A 34 13.81 -7.28 3.47
C TYR A 34 13.30 -7.19 2.03
N PRO A 35 12.51 -6.17 1.68
CA PRO A 35 12.04 -5.98 0.31
C PRO A 35 13.21 -5.60 -0.61
N GLU A 36 13.18 -6.08 -1.85
CA GLU A 36 14.18 -5.69 -2.86
C GLU A 36 14.12 -4.19 -3.18
N ALA A 37 12.91 -3.63 -3.24
CA ALA A 37 12.69 -2.22 -3.52
C ALA A 37 11.55 -1.63 -2.68
N VAL A 38 11.66 -0.34 -2.37
CA VAL A 38 10.62 0.46 -1.72
C VAL A 38 10.28 1.62 -2.63
N LEU A 39 9.04 1.61 -3.13
CA LEU A 39 8.48 2.72 -3.91
C LEU A 39 7.88 3.76 -2.96
N ALA A 40 8.62 4.84 -2.72
CA ALA A 40 8.24 5.88 -1.78
C ALA A 40 8.28 7.27 -2.41
N ASP A 41 7.46 8.16 -1.84
CA ASP A 41 7.41 9.56 -2.24
C ASP A 41 8.70 10.30 -1.89
N LYS A 42 8.92 11.45 -2.56
CA LYS A 42 10.09 12.30 -2.35
C LYS A 42 10.30 12.68 -0.87
N ALA A 43 9.22 12.82 -0.09
CA ALA A 43 9.27 13.14 1.34
C ALA A 43 10.05 12.10 2.16
N TYR A 44 10.04 10.82 1.74
CA TYR A 44 10.75 9.74 2.39
C TYR A 44 12.23 9.66 2.00
N ARG A 45 12.67 10.41 0.99
CA ARG A 45 14.04 10.38 0.45
C ARG A 45 15.02 11.26 1.25
N ASN A 46 14.96 11.17 2.57
CA ASN A 46 15.91 11.84 3.46
C ASN A 46 17.22 11.03 3.56
N ARG A 47 18.29 11.67 4.07
CA ARG A 47 19.63 11.05 4.18
C ARG A 47 19.63 9.80 5.06
N GLU A 48 18.81 9.79 6.10
CA GLU A 48 18.71 8.69 7.05
C GLU A 48 18.13 7.44 6.38
N ASN A 49 16.97 7.57 5.73
CA ASN A 49 16.30 6.50 5.00
C ASN A 49 17.15 5.97 3.84
N LEU A 50 17.86 6.85 3.13
CA LEU A 50 18.78 6.42 2.08
C LEU A 50 19.93 5.57 2.63
N ARG A 51 20.50 5.94 3.78
CA ARG A 51 21.54 5.14 4.45
C ARG A 51 20.98 3.81 4.95
N TYR A 52 19.82 3.84 5.60
CA TYR A 52 19.11 2.67 6.11
C TYR A 52 18.83 1.64 5.00
N CYS A 53 18.26 2.08 3.88
CA CYS A 53 17.98 1.21 2.74
C CYS A 53 19.26 0.67 2.11
N LYS A 54 20.28 1.51 1.91
CA LYS A 54 21.56 1.10 1.32
C LYS A 54 22.27 0.02 2.14
N GLN A 55 22.27 0.13 3.48
CA GLN A 55 22.88 -0.85 4.37
C GLN A 55 22.21 -2.23 4.29
N ARG A 56 20.92 -2.28 3.93
CA ARG A 56 20.12 -3.50 3.82
C ARG A 56 19.95 -4.00 2.38
N GLY A 57 20.61 -3.35 1.41
CA GLY A 57 20.48 -3.69 -0.01
C GLY A 57 19.12 -3.34 -0.62
N ILE A 58 18.34 -2.47 0.01
CA ILE A 58 17.00 -2.08 -0.44
C ILE A 58 17.11 -0.95 -1.46
N ARG A 59 16.52 -1.11 -2.64
CA ARG A 59 16.40 -0.04 -3.65
C ARG A 59 15.28 0.92 -3.29
N LEU A 60 15.61 2.13 -2.85
CA LEU A 60 14.63 3.20 -2.68
C LEU A 60 14.35 3.89 -4.03
N SER A 61 13.08 4.04 -4.40
CA SER A 61 12.69 4.66 -5.68
C SER A 61 13.20 6.09 -5.88
N GLY A 62 13.40 6.44 -7.15
CA GLY A 62 13.86 7.76 -7.59
C GLY A 62 15.37 7.86 -7.83
N PRO A 63 15.82 8.92 -8.52
CA PRO A 63 17.20 9.04 -8.99
C PRO A 63 18.18 9.12 -7.82
N PRO A 64 19.37 8.51 -7.89
CA PRO A 64 20.38 8.59 -6.83
C PRO A 64 20.70 10.05 -6.46
N LEU A 65 21.15 10.29 -5.23
CA LEU A 65 21.63 11.62 -4.84
C LEU A 65 22.90 11.95 -5.63
N GLY A 66 22.77 12.76 -6.68
CA GLY A 66 23.87 13.17 -7.54
C GLY A 66 23.49 13.21 -9.03
N ARG A 67 24.44 13.60 -9.88
CA ARG A 67 24.24 13.58 -11.33
C ARG A 67 24.47 12.16 -11.87
N PRO A 68 23.50 11.52 -12.53
CA PRO A 68 23.71 10.20 -13.12
C PRO A 68 24.73 10.28 -14.28
N SER A 69 25.49 9.20 -14.45
CA SER A 69 26.40 9.02 -15.58
C SER A 69 25.61 9.00 -16.90
N GLN A 70 26.22 9.37 -18.02
CA GLN A 70 25.52 9.40 -19.31
C GLN A 70 25.10 8.00 -19.78
N ALA A 71 25.88 6.97 -19.44
CA ALA A 71 25.60 5.58 -19.79
C ALA A 71 24.36 5.03 -19.06
N ASP A 72 24.17 5.42 -17.80
CA ASP A 72 23.09 4.87 -16.96
C ASP A 72 21.74 5.58 -17.15
N ARG A 73 21.72 6.72 -17.85
CA ARG A 73 20.52 7.57 -18.01
C ARG A 73 19.35 6.84 -18.65
N ALA A 74 19.59 6.06 -19.70
CA ALA A 74 18.52 5.38 -20.42
C ALA A 74 17.84 4.31 -19.55
N VAL A 75 18.64 3.55 -18.80
CA VAL A 75 18.17 2.51 -17.87
C VAL A 75 17.43 3.15 -16.70
N GLN A 76 18.01 4.19 -16.11
CA GLN A 76 17.40 4.93 -15.00
C GLN A 76 16.05 5.55 -15.40
N ALA A 77 15.95 6.15 -16.58
CA ALA A 77 14.70 6.73 -17.07
C ALA A 77 13.61 5.67 -17.29
N ARG A 78 13.97 4.44 -17.68
CA ARG A 78 13.02 3.34 -17.81
C ARG A 78 12.50 2.88 -16.44
N LEU A 79 13.40 2.69 -15.47
CA LEU A 79 13.04 2.36 -14.09
C LEU A 79 12.13 3.43 -13.47
N GLU A 80 12.47 4.70 -13.66
CA GLU A 80 11.66 5.82 -13.15
C GLU A 80 10.25 5.85 -13.75
N ARG A 81 10.10 5.54 -15.05
CA ARG A 81 8.77 5.42 -15.65
C ARG A 81 7.97 4.26 -15.05
N GLN A 82 8.60 3.13 -14.79
CA GLN A 82 7.94 1.98 -14.16
C GLN A 82 7.54 2.29 -12.72
N ASP A 83 8.47 2.78 -11.91
CA ASP A 83 8.20 3.22 -10.53
C ASP A 83 7.07 4.27 -10.50
N ALA A 84 7.02 5.20 -11.46
CA ALA A 84 5.95 6.20 -11.58
C ALA A 84 4.60 5.58 -11.98
N ALA A 85 4.58 4.63 -12.91
CA ALA A 85 3.35 3.94 -13.30
C ALA A 85 2.74 3.15 -12.14
N GLU A 86 3.57 2.45 -11.36
CA GLU A 86 3.15 1.71 -10.16
C GLU A 86 2.62 2.66 -9.09
N ARG A 87 3.31 3.77 -8.83
CA ARG A 87 2.84 4.82 -7.90
C ARG A 87 1.50 5.41 -8.37
N ASN A 88 1.36 5.75 -9.64
CA ASN A 88 0.10 6.29 -10.18
C ASN A 88 -1.07 5.33 -9.99
N ALA A 89 -0.85 4.02 -10.17
CA ALA A 89 -1.89 3.01 -9.93
C ALA A 89 -2.31 2.97 -8.45
N ILE A 90 -1.35 3.06 -7.53
CA ILE A 90 -1.59 3.12 -6.09
C ILE A 90 -2.33 4.41 -5.72
N GLU A 91 -1.84 5.57 -6.16
CA GLU A 91 -2.44 6.88 -5.93
C GLU A 91 -3.86 6.96 -6.49
N GLY A 92 -4.10 6.38 -7.68
CA GLY A 92 -5.43 6.26 -8.27
C GLY A 92 -6.40 5.50 -7.36
N LYS A 93 -5.96 4.38 -6.78
CA LYS A 93 -6.77 3.60 -5.82
C LYS A 93 -7.01 4.34 -4.51
N PHE A 94 -6.04 5.10 -4.01
CA PHE A 94 -6.26 5.97 -2.86
C PHE A 94 -7.22 7.12 -3.19
N GLY A 95 -7.17 7.68 -4.40
CA GLY A 95 -8.10 8.70 -4.89
C GLY A 95 -9.53 8.18 -4.97
N GLU A 96 -9.71 6.97 -5.49
CA GLU A 96 -10.97 6.24 -5.49
C GLU A 96 -11.48 6.04 -4.05
N GLY A 97 -10.59 5.59 -3.15
CA GLY A 97 -10.85 5.48 -1.71
C GLY A 97 -11.37 6.78 -1.07
N LYS A 98 -10.75 7.91 -1.41
CA LYS A 98 -11.16 9.22 -0.89
C LYS A 98 -12.51 9.69 -1.44
N ARG A 99 -12.80 9.42 -2.72
CA ARG A 99 -13.98 9.95 -3.43
C ARG A 99 -15.21 9.04 -3.33
N LEU A 100 -15.08 7.76 -3.70
CA LEU A 100 -16.20 6.81 -3.76
C LEU A 100 -16.48 6.18 -2.40
N TYR A 101 -15.42 5.93 -1.64
CA TYR A 101 -15.47 5.21 -0.38
C TYR A 101 -15.38 6.13 0.84
N GLY A 102 -15.45 7.45 0.66
CA GLY A 102 -15.57 8.39 1.77
C GLY A 102 -14.36 8.49 2.71
N LEU A 103 -13.18 7.95 2.37
CA LEU A 103 -11.97 8.12 3.20
C LEU A 103 -11.63 9.61 3.42
N GLY A 104 -11.99 10.49 2.49
CA GLY A 104 -11.80 11.94 2.62
C GLY A 104 -12.80 12.64 3.55
N LEU A 105 -13.82 11.94 4.03
CA LEU A 105 -14.92 12.50 4.83
C LEU A 105 -14.90 12.04 6.30
N ILE A 106 -13.88 11.29 6.71
CA ILE A 106 -13.74 10.80 8.08
C ILE A 106 -13.46 11.99 9.01
N ARG A 107 -14.49 12.38 9.78
CA ARG A 107 -14.45 13.49 10.76
C ARG A 107 -14.65 13.01 12.20
N ALA A 108 -14.36 11.73 12.47
CA ALA A 108 -14.57 11.18 13.81
C ALA A 108 -13.65 11.88 14.83
N ARG A 109 -14.22 12.27 15.97
CA ARG A 109 -13.52 13.04 17.02
C ARG A 109 -12.53 12.18 17.82
N LEU A 110 -12.79 10.88 17.91
CA LEU A 110 -11.96 9.93 18.64
C LEU A 110 -11.08 9.14 17.68
N ARG A 111 -9.81 8.98 18.04
CA ARG A 111 -8.81 8.22 17.28
C ARG A 111 -9.28 6.79 16.96
N THR A 112 -9.79 6.07 17.96
CA THR A 112 -10.26 4.68 17.83
C THR A 112 -11.39 4.54 16.81
N THR A 113 -12.32 5.50 16.80
CA THR A 113 -13.41 5.55 15.83
C THR A 113 -12.88 5.84 14.43
N SER A 114 -11.98 6.81 14.26
CA SER A 114 -11.34 7.08 12.97
C SER A 114 -10.60 5.87 12.43
N GLU A 115 -9.80 5.20 13.25
CA GLU A 115 -9.06 3.98 12.86
C GLU A 115 -10.00 2.84 12.44
N THR A 116 -11.09 2.62 13.18
CA THR A 116 -12.08 1.58 12.85
C THR A 116 -12.78 1.87 11.52
N VAL A 117 -13.19 3.13 11.29
CA VAL A 117 -13.83 3.54 10.03
C VAL A 117 -12.85 3.39 8.86
N ILE A 118 -11.58 3.79 9.02
CA ILE A 118 -10.55 3.58 8.00
C ILE A 118 -10.38 2.09 7.70
N ALA A 119 -10.27 1.24 8.73
CA ALA A 119 -10.08 -0.20 8.57
C ALA A 119 -11.25 -0.87 7.84
N LEU A 120 -12.50 -0.53 8.22
CA LEU A 120 -13.70 -1.03 7.55
C LEU A 120 -13.73 -0.58 6.09
N GLN A 121 -13.35 0.66 5.80
CA GLN A 121 -13.37 1.17 4.45
C GLN A 121 -12.34 0.47 3.55
N LEU A 122 -11.13 0.24 4.06
CA LEU A 122 -10.12 -0.55 3.37
C LEU A 122 -10.56 -2.01 3.17
N LEU A 123 -11.28 -2.60 4.12
CA LEU A 123 -11.85 -3.93 3.99
C LEU A 123 -12.86 -3.99 2.84
N VAL A 124 -13.82 -3.07 2.80
CA VAL A 124 -14.82 -2.99 1.73
C VAL A 124 -14.16 -2.82 0.35
N MET A 125 -13.19 -1.91 0.24
CA MET A 125 -12.42 -1.71 -1.00
C MET A 125 -11.70 -2.98 -1.47
N ASN A 126 -11.14 -3.77 -0.53
CA ASN A 126 -10.50 -5.04 -0.88
C ASN A 126 -11.52 -6.10 -1.30
N LEU A 127 -12.68 -6.16 -0.64
CA LEU A 127 -13.75 -7.09 -0.96
C LEU A 127 -14.35 -6.81 -2.34
N GLU A 128 -14.64 -5.55 -2.68
CA GLU A 128 -15.21 -5.21 -4.00
C GLU A 128 -14.28 -5.59 -5.17
N ARG A 129 -12.95 -5.59 -4.96
CA ARG A 129 -12.01 -6.08 -5.97
C ARG A 129 -12.03 -7.60 -6.11
N ARG A 130 -12.13 -8.33 -5.00
CA ARG A 130 -11.96 -9.80 -4.95
C ARG A 130 -13.27 -10.55 -5.18
N LEU A 131 -14.37 -10.01 -4.71
CA LEU A 131 -15.67 -10.66 -4.70
C LEU A 131 -16.19 -10.97 -6.11
N PRO A 132 -16.10 -10.08 -7.13
CA PRO A 132 -16.53 -10.41 -8.48
C PRO A 132 -15.73 -11.58 -9.08
N ILE A 133 -14.42 -11.64 -8.82
CA ILE A 133 -13.57 -12.73 -9.29
C ILE A 133 -14.00 -14.04 -8.63
N LEU A 134 -14.18 -14.04 -7.31
CA LEU A 134 -14.62 -15.22 -6.55
C LEU A 134 -16.01 -15.70 -6.98
N LEU A 135 -16.94 -14.77 -7.21
CA LEU A 135 -18.29 -15.11 -7.67
C LEU A 135 -18.24 -15.65 -9.10
N CYS A 136 -17.51 -15.01 -10.02
CA CYS A 136 -17.36 -15.49 -11.39
C CYS A 136 -16.71 -16.88 -11.44
N THR A 137 -15.67 -17.14 -10.64
CA THR A 137 -15.05 -18.47 -10.58
C THR A 137 -15.98 -19.50 -9.96
N PHE A 138 -16.68 -19.15 -8.87
CA PHE A 138 -17.64 -20.02 -8.20
C PHE A 138 -18.82 -20.38 -9.10
N PHE A 139 -19.47 -19.39 -9.72
CA PHE A 139 -20.58 -19.60 -10.64
C PHE A 139 -20.12 -20.32 -11.92
N GLY A 140 -18.95 -19.98 -12.46
CA GLY A 140 -18.36 -20.70 -13.60
C GLY A 140 -18.10 -22.17 -13.29
N TRP A 141 -17.61 -22.48 -12.08
CA TRP A 141 -17.48 -23.86 -11.61
C TRP A 141 -18.84 -24.54 -11.43
N LEU A 142 -19.81 -23.85 -10.81
CA LEU A 142 -21.15 -24.38 -10.54
C LEU A 142 -21.91 -24.71 -11.82
N PHE A 143 -21.94 -23.78 -12.79
CA PHE A 143 -22.64 -23.96 -14.07
C PHE A 143 -21.94 -24.93 -15.02
N ARG A 144 -20.61 -25.09 -14.90
CA ARG A 144 -19.87 -26.12 -15.65
C ARG A 144 -20.02 -27.52 -15.04
N SER A 145 -20.46 -27.61 -13.79
CA SER A 145 -20.73 -28.87 -13.08
C SER A 145 -22.21 -29.29 -13.13
N GLY A 146 -23.06 -28.56 -13.90
CA GLY A 146 -24.46 -28.92 -14.12
C GLY A 146 -24.58 -30.19 -14.99
N PRO A 147 -25.57 -31.07 -14.74
CA PRO A 147 -25.70 -32.32 -15.47
C PRO A 147 -26.30 -32.08 -16.85
N LEU A 148 -25.43 -31.93 -17.87
CA LEU A 148 -25.80 -32.07 -19.28
C LEU A 148 -24.83 -33.04 -19.99
N ALA A 149 -24.67 -34.23 -19.41
CA ALA A 149 -23.95 -35.34 -20.02
C ALA A 149 -24.70 -36.68 -19.83
N VAL A 150 -26.04 -36.67 -19.93
CA VAL A 150 -26.86 -37.90 -19.86
C VAL A 150 -27.76 -38.10 -21.10
N PHE A 151 -27.74 -37.18 -22.08
CA PHE A 151 -28.51 -37.35 -23.31
C PHE A 151 -27.71 -37.01 -24.56
N ALA A 152 -26.58 -37.70 -24.74
CA ALA A 152 -25.95 -37.84 -26.05
C ALA A 152 -25.49 -39.31 -26.22
N ASP A 153 -26.02 -39.90 -27.29
CA ASP A 153 -25.69 -41.16 -27.97
C ASP A 153 -26.33 -42.47 -27.46
N PRO A 154 -26.79 -43.35 -28.38
CA PRO A 154 -27.56 -43.11 -29.61
C PRO A 154 -28.96 -43.76 -29.60
#